data_AF-A0A2E7K3W8-F1
#
_entry.id   AF-A0A2E7K3W8-F1
#
_cell.length_a   1.000
_cell.length_b   1.000
_cell.length_c   1.000
_cell.angle_alpha   90.00
_cell.angle_beta   90.00
_cell.angle_gamma   90.00
#
_symmetry.space_group_name_H-M   'P 1'
#
loop_
_entity.id
_entity.type
_entity.pdbx_description
1 polymer ?
#
loop_
_entity_poly.entity_id
_entity_poly.type
_entity_poly.pdbx_seq_one_letter_code
_entity_poly.pdbx_strand_id
1 'polypeptide(L)'
;MCLKKIHKSKSLLLSCFLGLAISTGGCGIIDKHVEWETIEPESYPVLKAVGYAPISSQHGESDSMKLIMAMKASKLDAYRELTEQVYGQKIEGNQSLSHLVIDSETLRASV
;
A
#
# COMPACT_ATOMS: atom_id res chain seq x y z
N MET A 1 -13.41 -3.91 76.62
CA MET A 1 -13.42 -3.03 75.42
C MET A 1 -12.69 -3.62 74.19
N CYS A 2 -12.18 -4.86 74.19
CA CYS A 2 -11.40 -5.41 73.07
C CYS A 2 -12.20 -6.14 71.96
N LEU A 3 -13.35 -6.77 72.25
CA LEU A 3 -14.08 -7.55 71.24
C LEU A 3 -14.71 -6.70 70.11
N LYS A 4 -15.17 -5.47 70.40
CA LYS A 4 -15.73 -4.56 69.39
C LYS A 4 -14.68 -4.07 68.38
N LYS A 5 -13.41 -3.93 68.78
CA LYS A 5 -12.31 -3.52 67.88
C LYS A 5 -11.96 -4.60 66.85
N ILE A 6 -12.01 -5.88 67.26
CA ILE A 6 -11.72 -7.03 66.37
C ILE A 6 -12.81 -7.19 65.30
N HIS A 7 -14.08 -7.04 65.67
CA HIS A 7 -15.20 -7.14 64.73
C HIS A 7 -15.23 -5.96 63.73
N LYS A 8 -14.87 -4.75 64.20
CA LYS A 8 -14.76 -3.55 63.36
C LYS A 8 -13.57 -3.64 62.39
N SER A 9 -12.43 -4.19 62.83
CA SER A 9 -11.27 -4.48 61.98
C SER A 9 -11.56 -5.54 60.92
N LYS A 10 -12.23 -6.64 61.28
CA LYS A 10 -12.65 -7.68 60.31
C LYS A 10 -13.67 -7.16 59.29
N SER A 11 -14.62 -6.32 59.71
CA SER A 11 -15.58 -5.67 58.81
C SER A 11 -14.91 -4.67 57.84
N LEU A 12 -13.86 -3.99 58.29
CA LEU A 12 -13.11 -3.01 57.50
C LEU A 12 -12.14 -3.67 56.52
N LEU A 13 -11.57 -4.83 56.90
CA LEU A 13 -10.81 -5.69 55.99
C LEU A 13 -11.72 -6.35 54.95
N LEU A 14 -12.91 -6.82 55.33
CA LEU A 14 -13.88 -7.44 54.41
C LEU A 14 -14.40 -6.43 53.37
N SER A 15 -14.66 -5.17 53.76
CA SER A 15 -15.05 -4.11 52.81
C SER A 15 -13.93 -3.72 51.86
N CYS A 16 -12.67 -3.80 52.31
CA CYS A 16 -11.51 -3.51 51.47
C CYS A 16 -11.31 -4.61 50.40
N PHE A 17 -11.48 -5.89 50.78
CA PHE A 17 -11.44 -7.01 49.82
C PHE A 17 -12.57 -6.95 48.79
N LEU A 18 -13.78 -6.55 49.20
CA LEU A 18 -14.91 -6.42 48.29
C LEU A 18 -14.74 -5.21 47.34
N GLY A 19 -14.19 -4.09 47.83
CA GLY A 19 -13.87 -2.93 47.01
C GLY A 19 -12.76 -3.21 45.98
N LEU A 20 -11.74 -3.97 46.38
CA LEU A 20 -10.65 -4.36 45.49
C LEU A 20 -11.12 -5.31 44.37
N ALA A 21 -12.03 -6.24 44.69
CA ALA A 21 -12.61 -7.17 43.72
C ALA A 21 -13.48 -6.49 42.65
N ILE A 22 -14.16 -5.39 43.00
CA ILE A 22 -14.98 -4.62 42.05
C ILE A 22 -14.08 -3.74 41.15
N SER A 23 -12.96 -3.25 41.68
CA SER A 23 -12.02 -2.40 40.93
C SER A 23 -11.18 -3.14 39.87
N THR A 24 -11.14 -4.48 39.89
CA THR A 24 -10.44 -5.30 38.88
C THR A 24 -11.34 -5.73 37.72
N GLY A 25 -12.60 -5.29 37.68
CA GLY A 25 -13.57 -5.63 36.64
C GLY A 25 -13.36 -4.88 35.32
N GLY A 26 -12.37 -5.32 34.54
CA GLY A 26 -12.41 -5.37 33.07
C GLY A 26 -12.45 -4.06 32.26
N CYS A 27 -11.30 -3.71 31.67
CA CYS A 27 -11.29 -2.95 30.41
C CYS A 27 -11.51 -3.96 29.27
N GLY A 28 -12.77 -4.21 28.91
CA GLY A 28 -13.11 -5.01 27.74
C GLY A 28 -12.86 -4.19 26.49
N ILE A 29 -11.67 -4.29 25.91
CA ILE A 29 -11.41 -3.77 24.56
C ILE A 29 -12.21 -4.67 23.61
N ILE A 30 -13.39 -4.21 23.22
CA ILE A 30 -14.11 -4.80 22.08
C ILE A 30 -13.44 -4.24 20.83
N ASP A 31 -12.34 -4.87 20.44
CA ASP A 31 -11.71 -4.62 19.16
C ASP A 31 -12.56 -5.31 18.10
N LYS A 32 -13.24 -4.54 17.26
CA LYS A 32 -14.01 -5.09 16.15
C LYS A 32 -13.00 -5.70 15.18
N HIS A 33 -12.85 -7.02 15.19
CA HIS A 33 -12.11 -7.73 14.14
C HIS A 33 -12.85 -7.52 12.82
N VAL A 34 -12.37 -6.57 12.03
CA VAL A 34 -12.76 -6.43 10.63
C VAL A 34 -11.80 -7.29 9.84
N GLU A 35 -12.23 -8.51 9.54
CA GLU A 35 -11.51 -9.39 8.63
C GLU A 35 -11.80 -8.92 7.20
N TRP A 36 -10.78 -8.32 6.57
CA TRP A 36 -10.88 -7.85 5.21
C TRP A 36 -10.73 -9.05 4.27
N GLU A 37 -11.85 -9.49 3.71
CA GLU A 37 -11.82 -10.44 2.60
C GLU A 37 -11.58 -9.68 1.29
N THR A 38 -10.70 -10.22 0.44
CA THR A 38 -10.52 -9.72 -0.92
C THR A 38 -11.75 -10.10 -1.74
N ILE A 39 -12.64 -9.14 -1.94
CA ILE A 39 -13.77 -9.29 -2.86
C ILE A 39 -13.27 -9.05 -4.29
N GLU A 40 -13.43 -10.06 -5.15
CA GLU A 40 -13.13 -9.90 -6.56
C GLU A 40 -14.12 -8.92 -7.20
N PRO A 41 -13.67 -8.06 -8.13
CA PRO A 41 -14.57 -7.18 -8.86
C PRO A 41 -15.46 -8.00 -9.80
N GLU A 42 -16.65 -7.47 -10.11
CA GLU A 42 -17.57 -8.07 -11.08
C GLU A 42 -16.92 -8.27 -12.46
N SER A 43 -15.97 -7.39 -12.83
CA SER A 43 -15.16 -7.55 -14.04
C SER A 43 -13.77 -6.91 -13.90
N TYR A 44 -12.80 -7.51 -14.59
CA TYR A 44 -11.45 -6.97 -14.69
C TYR A 44 -11.33 -5.99 -15.87
N PRO A 45 -10.55 -4.91 -15.73
CA PRO A 45 -10.30 -3.99 -16.84
C PRO A 45 -9.46 -4.66 -17.93
N VAL A 46 -9.80 -4.40 -19.20
CA VAL A 46 -9.02 -4.87 -20.35
C VAL A 46 -8.01 -3.79 -20.74
N LEU A 47 -6.72 -4.11 -20.59
CA LEU A 47 -5.63 -3.22 -20.98
C LEU A 47 -5.35 -3.32 -22.48
N LYS A 48 -5.03 -2.17 -23.09
CA LYS A 48 -4.68 -2.05 -24.51
C LYS A 48 -3.45 -1.17 -24.64
N ALA A 49 -2.61 -1.49 -25.61
CA ALA A 49 -1.40 -0.74 -25.95
C ALA A 49 -1.18 -0.72 -27.45
N VAL A 50 -0.44 0.29 -27.91
CA VAL A 50 -0.12 0.47 -29.33
C VAL A 50 1.36 0.82 -29.44
N GLY A 51 2.13 -0.07 -30.06
CA GLY A 51 3.54 0.15 -30.29
C GLY A 51 3.86 0.56 -31.72
N TYR A 52 4.93 1.33 -31.87
CA TYR A 52 5.34 1.89 -33.15
C TYR A 52 6.81 1.62 -33.44
N ALA A 53 7.12 1.27 -34.69
CA ALA A 53 8.49 1.11 -35.16
C ALA A 53 8.62 1.58 -36.62
N PRO A 54 9.58 2.46 -36.94
CA PRO A 54 9.81 2.90 -38.30
C PRO A 54 10.39 1.76 -39.13
N ILE A 55 9.86 1.52 -40.34
CA ILE A 55 10.34 0.45 -41.23
C ILE A 55 11.76 0.75 -41.74
N SER A 56 12.03 2.00 -42.11
CA SER A 56 13.31 2.44 -42.68
C SER A 56 14.49 2.26 -41.72
N SER A 57 14.26 2.31 -40.41
CA SER A 57 15.29 2.13 -39.39
C SER A 57 15.53 0.67 -39.00
N GLN A 58 14.75 -0.28 -39.54
CA GLN A 58 14.92 -1.69 -39.22
C GLN A 58 16.01 -2.35 -40.05
N HIS A 59 16.67 -3.31 -39.43
CA HIS A 59 17.70 -4.11 -40.09
C HIS A 59 17.07 -5.08 -41.10
N GLY A 60 17.71 -5.21 -42.26
CA GLY A 60 17.36 -6.21 -43.25
C GLY A 60 17.75 -5.80 -44.67
N GLU A 61 18.15 -6.79 -45.47
CA GLU A 61 18.58 -6.61 -46.86
C GLU A 61 17.43 -6.24 -47.81
N SER A 62 16.20 -6.69 -47.52
CA SER A 62 15.02 -6.42 -48.34
C SER A 62 13.95 -5.63 -47.59
N ASP A 63 13.15 -4.86 -48.33
CA ASP A 63 12.04 -4.08 -47.77
C ASP A 63 11.03 -4.96 -47.03
N SER A 64 10.76 -6.15 -47.56
CA SER A 64 9.93 -7.15 -46.89
C SER A 64 10.52 -7.57 -45.54
N MET A 65 11.83 -7.77 -45.45
CA MET A 65 12.46 -8.14 -44.18
C MET A 65 12.41 -7.00 -43.18
N LYS A 66 12.65 -5.76 -43.61
CA LYS A 66 12.50 -4.57 -42.77
C LYS A 66 11.08 -4.40 -42.25
N LEU A 67 10.07 -4.66 -43.09
CA LEU A 67 8.66 -4.62 -42.68
C LEU A 67 8.35 -5.66 -41.60
N ILE A 68 8.81 -6.91 -41.77
CA ILE A 68 8.64 -7.94 -40.73
C ILE A 68 9.33 -7.53 -39.43
N MET A 69 10.55 -6.98 -39.51
CA MET A 69 11.25 -6.48 -38.33
C MET A 69 10.51 -5.32 -37.66
N ALA A 70 9.93 -4.41 -38.44
CA ALA A 70 9.16 -3.29 -37.91
C ALA A 70 7.93 -3.79 -37.16
N MET A 71 7.17 -4.73 -37.72
CA MET A 71 6.03 -5.34 -37.03
C MET A 71 6.44 -6.03 -35.73
N LYS A 72 7.60 -6.70 -35.70
CA LYS A 72 8.13 -7.32 -34.48
C LYS A 72 8.51 -6.28 -33.44
N ALA A 73 9.22 -5.22 -33.84
CA ALA A 73 9.62 -4.13 -32.96
C ALA A 73 8.39 -3.37 -32.41
N SER A 74 7.40 -3.04 -33.25
CA SER A 74 6.14 -2.45 -32.82
C SER A 74 5.41 -3.32 -31.79
N LYS A 75 5.43 -4.64 -31.96
CA LYS A 75 4.82 -5.56 -30.98
C LYS A 75 5.55 -5.50 -29.63
N LEU A 76 6.88 -5.45 -29.63
CA LEU A 76 7.66 -5.35 -28.39
C LEU A 76 7.44 -4.02 -27.68
N ASP A 77 7.33 -2.91 -28.43
CA ASP A 77 7.00 -1.61 -27.85
C ASP A 77 5.60 -1.59 -27.21
N ALA A 78 4.61 -2.21 -27.85
CA ALA A 78 3.28 -2.38 -27.26
C ALA A 78 3.32 -3.19 -25.94
N TYR A 79 4.19 -4.21 -25.86
CA TYR A 79 4.34 -4.99 -24.64
C TYR A 79 5.03 -4.21 -23.52
N ARG A 80 5.98 -3.33 -23.86
CA ARG A 80 6.58 -2.40 -22.89
C ARG A 80 5.50 -1.48 -22.31
N GLU A 81 4.66 -0.88 -23.15
CA GLU A 81 3.56 -0.03 -22.69
C GLU A 81 2.57 -0.80 -21.79
N LEU A 82 2.18 -2.03 -22.14
CA LEU A 82 1.35 -2.86 -21.26
C LEU A 82 2.03 -3.16 -19.92
N THR A 83 3.34 -3.41 -19.95
CA THR A 83 4.12 -3.67 -18.74
C THR A 83 4.11 -2.46 -17.82
N GLU A 84 4.28 -1.25 -18.39
CA GLU A 84 4.19 0.01 -17.66
C GLU A 84 2.80 0.23 -17.06
N GLN A 85 1.73 -0.15 -17.77
CA GLN A 85 0.36 -0.07 -17.24
C GLN A 85 0.14 -1.03 -16.06
N VAL A 86 0.78 -2.20 -16.05
CA VAL A 86 0.60 -3.24 -15.01
C VAL A 86 1.50 -3.01 -13.80
N TYR A 87 2.79 -2.75 -14.03
CA TYR A 87 3.79 -2.60 -12.97
C TYR A 87 3.95 -1.16 -12.48
N GLY A 88 3.50 -0.18 -13.27
CA GLY A 88 3.69 1.23 -13.00
C GLY A 88 5.12 1.72 -13.28
N GLN A 89 5.34 3.01 -13.10
CA GLN A 89 6.67 3.64 -13.15
C GLN A 89 6.98 4.24 -11.78
N LYS A 90 8.15 3.97 -11.22
CA LYS A 90 8.59 4.62 -9.99
C LYS A 90 9.26 5.95 -10.34
N ILE A 91 8.71 7.05 -9.84
CA ILE A 91 9.29 8.39 -9.97
C ILE A 91 9.70 8.87 -8.58
N GLU A 92 10.99 9.15 -8.38
CA GLU A 92 11.53 9.76 -7.17
C GLU A 92 11.91 11.22 -7.45
N GLY A 93 11.28 12.15 -6.73
CA GLY A 93 11.60 13.57 -6.77
C GLY A 93 12.11 14.07 -5.43
N ASN A 94 13.15 14.89 -5.43
CA ASN A 94 13.60 15.62 -4.24
C ASN A 94 13.47 17.12 -4.51
N GLN A 95 12.74 17.84 -3.65
CA GLN A 95 12.46 19.27 -3.79
C GLN A 95 12.91 20.00 -2.51
N SER A 96 13.77 21.02 -2.68
CA SER A 96 14.15 21.92 -1.59
C SER A 96 13.42 23.26 -1.75
N LEU A 97 12.73 23.69 -0.69
CA LEU A 97 12.02 24.96 -0.64
C LEU A 97 12.78 25.96 0.24
N SER A 98 13.12 27.11 -0.35
CA SER A 98 13.70 28.26 0.36
C SER A 98 12.79 29.46 0.15
N HIS A 99 12.26 30.04 1.23
CA HIS A 99 11.43 31.26 1.16
C HIS A 99 10.20 31.15 0.25
N LEU A 100 9.52 29.98 0.23
CA LEU A 100 8.38 29.67 -0.66
C LEU A 100 8.75 29.69 -2.15
N VAL A 101 10.03 29.70 -2.49
CA VAL A 101 10.56 29.57 -3.84
C VAL A 101 11.25 28.22 -3.95
N ILE A 102 10.99 27.49 -5.05
CA ILE A 102 11.68 26.24 -5.36
C ILE A 102 13.14 26.60 -5.67
N ASP A 103 14.07 26.11 -4.85
CA ASP A 103 15.50 26.39 -4.97
C ASP A 103 16.18 25.38 -5.91
N SER A 104 15.81 24.10 -5.79
CA SER A 104 16.27 23.04 -6.70
C SER A 104 15.33 21.83 -6.72
N GLU A 105 15.22 21.20 -7.89
CA GLU A 105 14.42 19.99 -8.14
C GLU A 105 15.24 18.98 -8.95
N THR A 106 15.26 17.72 -8.51
CA THR A 106 15.82 16.60 -9.28
C THR A 106 14.82 15.45 -9.35
N LEU A 107 14.61 14.91 -10.55
CA LEU A 107 13.70 13.80 -10.82
C LEU A 107 14.47 12.58 -11.33
N ARG A 108 14.16 11.39 -10.79
CA ARG A 108 14.68 10.08 -11.23
C ARG A 108 13.49 9.14 -11.49
N ALA A 109 13.51 8.42 -12.60
CA ALA A 109 12.45 7.46 -12.93
C ALA A 109 13.04 6.09 -13.30
N SER A 110 12.40 5.01 -12.85
CA SER A 110 12.74 3.62 -13.21
C SER A 110 11.46 2.83 -13.53
N VAL A 111 11.56 1.95 -14.53
CA VAL A 111 10.53 0.97 -14.93
C VAL A 111 10.90 -0.39 -14.37
#